data_AF-A0A3B1KDW6-F1
#
_entry.id   AF-A0A3B1KDW6-F1
#
_cell.length_a   1.000
_cell.length_b   1.000
_cell.length_c   1.000
_cell.angle_alpha   90.00
_cell.angle_beta   90.00
_cell.angle_gamma   90.00
#
_symmetry.space_group_name_H-M   'P 1'
#
loop_
_entity.id
_entity.type
_entity.pdbx_description
1 polymer ?
#
loop_
_entity_poly.entity_id
_entity_poly.type
_entity_poly.pdbx_seq_one_letter_code
_entity_poly.pdbx_strand_id
1 'polypeptide(L)'
;SESKWFLLSFQLIAVSLCGGAPWGFTLRGGREHGEPLIITKVEEGSKAAAVRLQAGDELININDVPLSGYRQEAICLVKGSHKTLTLVVKR
;
A
#
# COMPACT_ATOMS: atom_id res chain seq x y z
N SER A 1 32.44 12.30 6.84
CA SER A 1 32.15 11.09 6.04
C SER A 1 30.68 11.11 5.65
N GLU A 2 30.38 11.73 4.50
CA GLU A 2 29.02 11.94 3.96
C GLU A 2 28.38 10.69 3.30
N SER A 3 28.97 9.52 3.53
CA SER A 3 28.62 8.27 2.85
C SER A 3 27.38 7.56 3.40
N LYS A 4 26.76 8.08 4.48
CA LYS A 4 25.68 7.38 5.20
C LYS A 4 24.28 7.59 4.60
N TRP A 5 24.13 8.52 3.65
CA TRP A 5 22.83 8.89 3.06
C TRP A 5 22.50 8.18 1.74
N PHE A 6 23.47 7.52 1.10
CA PHE A 6 23.29 6.95 -0.25
C PHE A 6 22.72 5.52 -0.29
N LEU A 7 22.50 4.86 0.85
CA LEU A 7 22.06 3.46 0.91
C LEU A 7 20.75 3.25 1.69
N LEU A 8 19.85 4.23 1.73
CA LEU A 8 18.44 3.92 2.00
C LEU A 8 17.83 3.35 0.70
N SER A 9 18.25 2.13 0.35
CA SER A 9 17.59 1.36 -0.70
C SER A 9 16.19 1.05 -0.19
N PHE A 10 15.19 1.68 -0.79
CA PHE A 10 13.81 1.30 -0.54
C PHE A 10 13.58 -0.12 -1.04
N GLN A 11 12.86 -0.93 -0.27
CA GLN A 11 12.48 -2.28 -0.63
C GLN A 11 11.06 -2.28 -1.21
N LEU A 12 10.90 -2.86 -2.41
CA LEU A 12 9.58 -3.16 -2.95
C LEU A 12 9.12 -4.53 -2.46
N ILE A 13 7.94 -4.58 -1.86
CA ILE A 13 7.34 -5.78 -1.28
C ILE A 13 5.99 -6.02 -1.96
N ALA A 14 5.84 -7.18 -2.58
CA ALA A 14 4.57 -7.63 -3.15
C ALA A 14 3.81 -8.50 -2.13
N VAL A 15 2.53 -8.20 -1.91
CA VAL A 15 1.65 -8.97 -1.02
C VAL A 15 0.34 -9.31 -1.72
N SER A 16 -0.27 -10.43 -1.33
CA SER A 16 -1.56 -10.88 -1.87
C SER A 16 -2.52 -11.23 -0.73
N LEU A 17 -3.64 -10.51 -0.67
CA LEU A 17 -4.70 -10.72 0.31
C LEU A 17 -5.84 -11.48 -0.36
N CYS A 18 -6.32 -12.57 0.26
CA CYS A 18 -7.35 -13.44 -0.29
C CYS A 18 -8.61 -13.46 0.60
N GLY A 19 -9.76 -13.78 0.01
CA GLY A 19 -11.03 -13.96 0.74
C GLY A 19 -11.93 -12.72 0.78
N GLY A 20 -11.68 -11.74 -0.09
CA GLY A 20 -12.54 -10.56 -0.27
C GLY A 20 -12.46 -9.49 0.82
N ALA A 21 -13.11 -8.36 0.61
CA ALA A 21 -13.18 -7.26 1.57
C ALA A 21 -13.95 -7.66 2.86
N PRO A 22 -13.69 -7.02 4.02
CA PRO A 22 -12.71 -5.95 4.25
C PRO A 22 -11.26 -6.47 4.29
N TRP A 23 -10.35 -5.62 3.82
CA TRP A 23 -8.92 -5.91 3.71
C TRP A 23 -8.13 -5.58 4.98
N GLY A 24 -8.58 -4.57 5.75
CA GLY A 24 -8.07 -4.27 7.08
C GLY A 24 -6.89 -3.30 7.15
N PHE A 25 -6.85 -2.29 6.28
CA PHE A 25 -5.89 -1.20 6.36
C PHE A 25 -6.54 0.15 6.03
N THR A 26 -5.88 1.23 6.44
CA THR A 26 -6.28 2.61 6.16
C THR A 26 -5.24 3.28 5.27
N LEU A 27 -5.69 4.00 4.24
CA LEU A 27 -4.85 4.74 3.30
C LEU A 27 -5.03 6.26 3.51
N ARG A 28 -3.93 7.02 3.48
CA ARG A 28 -3.91 8.50 3.47
C ARG A 28 -3.03 9.01 2.32
N GLY A 29 -3.09 10.32 2.11
CA GLY A 29 -2.30 11.06 1.15
C GLY A 29 -2.97 11.08 -0.22
N GLY A 30 -2.18 11.20 -1.26
CA GLY A 30 -2.66 11.38 -2.61
C GLY A 30 -1.99 12.58 -3.27
N ARG A 31 -1.66 12.41 -4.55
CA ARG A 31 -1.01 13.42 -5.36
C ARG A 31 -1.78 14.75 -5.38
N GLU A 32 -3.11 14.69 -5.29
CA GLU A 32 -3.95 15.89 -5.20
C GLU A 32 -3.72 16.72 -3.94
N HIS A 33 -3.10 16.14 -2.90
CA HIS A 33 -2.69 16.81 -1.66
C HIS A 33 -1.18 17.03 -1.57
N GLY A 34 -0.40 16.65 -2.60
CA GLY A 34 1.06 16.68 -2.55
C GLY A 34 1.68 15.65 -1.60
N GLU A 35 0.93 14.62 -1.20
CA GLU A 35 1.38 13.57 -0.28
C GLU A 35 1.45 12.20 -0.97
N PRO A 36 2.41 11.32 -0.61
CA PRO A 36 2.42 9.94 -1.09
C PRO A 36 1.23 9.13 -0.55
N LEU A 37 0.88 8.04 -1.23
CA LEU A 37 -0.18 7.13 -0.80
C LEU A 37 0.33 6.22 0.32
N ILE A 38 0.07 6.56 1.57
CA ILE A 38 0.65 5.88 2.74
C ILE A 38 -0.40 5.07 3.47
N ILE A 39 -0.04 3.82 3.82
CA ILE A 39 -0.80 3.02 4.77
C ILE A 39 -0.57 3.57 6.17
N THR A 40 -1.62 4.02 6.84
CA THR A 40 -1.53 4.68 8.15
C THR A 40 -1.93 3.78 9.31
N LYS A 41 -2.69 2.71 9.02
CA LYS A 41 -3.12 1.74 10.01
C LYS A 41 -3.32 0.39 9.34
N VAL A 42 -2.97 -0.68 10.07
CA VAL A 42 -3.30 -2.06 9.73
C VAL A 42 -4.02 -2.63 10.94
N GLU A 43 -5.23 -3.13 10.73
CA GLU A 43 -6.05 -3.68 11.81
C GLU A 43 -5.51 -5.03 12.26
N GLU A 44 -5.43 -5.25 13.58
CA GLU A 44 -4.98 -6.53 14.14
C GLU A 44 -5.93 -7.67 13.75
N GLY A 45 -5.37 -8.85 13.48
CA GLY A 45 -6.14 -10.01 13.03
C GLY A 45 -6.70 -9.90 11.60
N SER A 46 -6.42 -8.81 10.88
CA SER A 46 -6.91 -8.62 9.51
C SER A 46 -6.11 -9.37 8.45
N LYS A 47 -6.64 -9.40 7.24
CA LYS A 47 -5.94 -9.94 6.05
C LYS A 47 -4.65 -9.16 5.76
N ALA A 48 -4.69 -7.84 5.92
CA ALA A 48 -3.51 -6.99 5.79
C ALA A 48 -2.44 -7.33 6.85
N ALA A 49 -2.84 -7.58 8.10
CA ALA A 49 -1.93 -8.02 9.15
C ALA A 49 -1.32 -9.39 8.83
N ALA A 50 -2.12 -10.34 8.35
CA ALA A 50 -1.66 -11.69 8.00
C ALA A 50 -0.57 -11.70 6.91
N VAL A 51 -0.61 -10.75 5.97
CA VAL A 51 0.41 -10.57 4.92
C VAL A 51 1.55 -9.63 5.32
N ARG A 52 1.59 -9.19 6.60
CA ARG A 52 2.62 -8.28 7.15
C ARG A 52 2.70 -6.93 6.42
N LEU A 53 1.56 -6.43 5.96
CA LEU A 53 1.42 -5.03 5.58
C LEU A 53 1.63 -4.15 6.81
N GLN A 54 2.27 -2.99 6.66
CA GLN A 54 2.64 -2.14 7.80
C GLN A 54 2.21 -0.70 7.61
N ALA A 55 1.98 -0.01 8.73
CA ALA A 55 1.88 1.44 8.70
C ALA A 55 3.23 2.04 8.29
N GLY A 56 3.20 3.03 7.40
CA GLY A 56 4.39 3.64 6.79
C GLY A 56 4.69 3.13 5.38
N ASP A 57 4.11 1.99 4.98
CA ASP A 57 4.24 1.48 3.61
C ASP A 57 3.63 2.46 2.60
N GLU A 58 4.39 2.79 1.55
CA GLU A 58 3.91 3.58 0.42
C GLU A 58 3.34 2.65 -0.65
N LEU A 59 2.10 2.91 -1.09
CA LEU A 59 1.40 2.09 -2.07
C LEU A 59 1.79 2.45 -3.49
N ILE A 60 2.34 1.49 -4.23
CA ILE A 60 2.87 1.70 -5.59
C ILE A 60 1.96 1.07 -6.65
N ASN A 61 1.46 -0.17 -6.41
CA ASN A 61 0.57 -0.86 -7.33
C ASN A 61 -0.61 -1.51 -6.59
N ILE A 62 -1.75 -1.62 -7.27
CA ILE A 62 -2.91 -2.42 -6.86
C ILE A 62 -3.35 -3.30 -8.03
N ASN A 63 -3.47 -4.61 -7.83
CA ASN A 63 -3.91 -5.59 -8.85
C ASN A 63 -3.16 -5.43 -10.19
N ASP A 64 -1.83 -5.38 -10.10
CA ASP A 64 -0.91 -5.21 -11.23
C ASP A 64 -1.05 -3.85 -11.98
N VAL A 65 -1.88 -2.94 -11.48
CA VAL A 65 -2.00 -1.57 -11.99
C VAL A 65 -1.08 -0.64 -11.19
N PRO A 66 -0.06 -0.03 -11.81
CA PRO A 66 0.73 1.02 -11.18
C PRO A 66 -0.14 2.25 -10.92
N LEU A 67 -0.04 2.83 -9.73
CA LEU A 67 -0.85 3.99 -9.36
C LEU A 67 -0.27 5.28 -9.95
N SER A 68 -1.15 6.15 -10.41
CA SER A 68 -0.81 7.52 -10.85
C SER A 68 -0.52 8.47 -9.68
N GLY A 69 -0.82 8.02 -8.46
CA GLY A 69 -0.65 8.72 -7.19
C GLY A 69 -1.93 9.35 -6.65
N TYR A 70 -3.03 9.41 -7.39
CA TYR A 70 -4.30 9.99 -6.90
C TYR A 70 -5.00 9.07 -5.89
N ARG A 71 -5.51 9.62 -4.79
CA ARG A 71 -6.17 8.81 -3.74
C ARG A 71 -7.43 8.13 -4.24
N GLN A 72 -8.22 8.82 -5.05
CA GLN A 72 -9.49 8.30 -5.54
C GLN A 72 -9.31 7.05 -6.42
N GLU A 73 -8.27 7.03 -7.26
CA GLU A 73 -7.91 5.85 -8.07
C GLU A 73 -7.61 4.64 -7.19
N ALA A 74 -6.73 4.82 -6.19
CA ALA A 74 -6.38 3.75 -5.25
C ALA A 74 -7.61 3.20 -4.51
N ILE A 75 -8.51 4.09 -4.04
CA ILE A 75 -9.75 3.71 -3.38
C ILE A 75 -10.66 2.89 -4.31
N CYS A 76 -10.81 3.31 -5.57
CA CYS A 76 -11.63 2.59 -6.54
C CYS A 76 -11.10 1.18 -6.80
N LEU A 77 -9.79 1.02 -7.00
CA LEU A 77 -9.16 -0.28 -7.25
C LEU A 77 -9.29 -1.21 -6.03
N VAL A 78 -9.07 -0.70 -4.82
CA VAL A 78 -9.23 -1.49 -3.58
C VAL A 78 -10.67 -1.93 -3.37
N LYS A 79 -11.64 -1.03 -3.56
CA LYS A 79 -13.06 -1.34 -3.40
C LYS A 79 -13.62 -2.24 -4.51
N GLY A 80 -13.07 -2.15 -5.72
CA GLY A 80 -13.41 -3.02 -6.85
C GLY A 80 -12.79 -4.42 -6.75
N SER A 81 -11.91 -4.66 -5.78
CA SER A 81 -11.32 -5.98 -5.54
C SER A 81 -12.29 -6.86 -4.76
N HIS A 82 -12.69 -7.99 -5.33
CA HIS A 82 -13.76 -8.84 -4.75
C HIS A 82 -13.26 -10.13 -4.09
N LYS A 83 -12.27 -10.81 -4.66
CA LYS A 83 -11.74 -12.09 -4.14
C LYS A 83 -10.31 -11.97 -3.65
N THR A 84 -9.50 -11.27 -4.42
CA THR A 84 -8.08 -11.07 -4.18
C THR A 84 -7.75 -9.60 -4.36
N LEU A 85 -6.84 -9.11 -3.52
CA LEU A 85 -6.21 -7.81 -3.63
C LEU A 85 -4.69 -8.02 -3.61
N THR A 86 -4.00 -7.71 -4.72
CA THR A 86 -2.53 -7.71 -4.73
C THR A 86 -2.03 -6.28 -4.62
N LEU A 87 -1.03 -6.08 -3.76
CA LEU A 87 -0.43 -4.77 -3.53
C LEU A 87 1.08 -4.87 -3.76
N VAL A 88 1.67 -3.84 -4.35
CA VAL A 88 3.11 -3.60 -4.26
C VAL A 88 3.31 -2.35 -3.41
N VAL A 89 4.09 -2.49 -2.35
CA VAL A 89 4.42 -1.39 -1.44
C VAL A 89 5.92 -1.15 -1.41
N LYS A 90 6.29 0.08 -1.05
CA LYS A 90 7.65 0.51 -0.84
C LYS A 90 7.87 0.75 0.66
N ARG A 91 8.96 0.20 1.19
CA ARG A 91 9.37 0.26 2.60
C ARG A 91 10.81 0.72 2.73
#